data_AF-A0A814B3Z0-F1
#
_entry.id   AF-A0A814B3Z0-F1
#
_cell.length_a   1.000
_cell.length_b   1.000
_cell.length_c   1.000
_cell.angle_alpha   90.00
_cell.angle_beta   90.00
_cell.angle_gamma   90.00
#
_symmetry.space_group_name_H-M   'P 1'
#
loop_
_entity.id
_entity.type
_entity.pdbx_description
1 polymer ?
#
loop_
_entity_poly.entity_id
_entity_poly.type
_entity_poly.pdbx_seq_one_letter_code
_entity_poly.pdbx_strand_id
1 'polypeptide(L)'
;MEIYLRILLFCSLISTIISKPTINKSACSNRPMCNAYCEYGNRLDTQGCPTCGCNSSPCENETPPLEGYSCGPTTDQSDCPTTYYCNDAYAVCCPRKVLETSNKN
;
A
#
# COMPACT_ATOMS: atom_id res chain seq x y z
N MET A 1 -4.30 -17.94 -43.00
CA MET A 1 -5.49 -18.43 -42.25
C MET A 1 -5.08 -18.99 -40.90
N GLU A 2 -4.17 -19.97 -40.82
CA GLU A 2 -3.69 -20.59 -39.57
C GLU A 2 -3.12 -19.61 -38.51
N ILE A 3 -2.37 -18.59 -38.93
CA ILE A 3 -1.76 -17.63 -37.99
C ILE A 3 -2.79 -16.81 -37.23
N TYR A 4 -3.92 -16.48 -37.88
CA TYR A 4 -4.99 -15.69 -37.29
C TYR A 4 -5.74 -16.50 -36.22
N LEU A 5 -5.94 -17.80 -36.48
CA LEU A 5 -6.55 -18.72 -35.53
C LEU A 5 -5.69 -18.87 -34.26
N ARG A 6 -4.37 -18.92 -34.40
CA ARG A 6 -3.45 -18.95 -33.25
C ARG A 6 -3.50 -17.66 -32.43
N ILE A 7 -3.52 -16.50 -33.08
CA ILE A 7 -3.60 -15.19 -32.41
C ILE A 7 -4.89 -15.09 -31.57
N LEU A 8 -6.04 -15.52 -32.12
CA LEU A 8 -7.31 -15.49 -31.38
C LEU A 8 -7.33 -16.42 -30.16
N LEU A 9 -6.71 -17.59 -30.25
CA LEU A 9 -6.60 -18.53 -29.12
C LEU A 9 -5.69 -17.98 -28.01
N PHE A 10 -4.55 -17.38 -28.38
CA PHE A 10 -3.67 -16.71 -27.41
C PHE A 10 -4.35 -15.52 -26.72
N CYS A 11 -5.07 -14.66 -27.45
CA CYS A 11 -5.80 -13.53 -26.87
C CYS A 11 -6.89 -13.97 -25.88
N SER A 12 -7.58 -15.08 -26.18
CA SER A 12 -8.63 -15.63 -25.30
C SER A 12 -8.06 -16.18 -24.00
N LEU A 13 -6.91 -16.87 -24.05
CA LEU A 13 -6.19 -17.34 -22.87
C LEU A 13 -5.63 -16.19 -22.02
N ILE A 14 -5.15 -15.12 -22.66
CA ILE A 14 -4.60 -13.96 -21.96
C ILE A 14 -5.70 -13.20 -21.21
N SER A 15 -6.93 -13.16 -21.76
CA SER A 15 -8.05 -12.42 -21.16
C SER A 15 -8.51 -12.98 -19.81
N THR A 16 -8.44 -14.30 -19.60
CA THR A 16 -8.81 -14.93 -18.31
C THR A 16 -7.76 -14.68 -17.23
N ILE A 17 -6.49 -14.46 -17.60
CA ILE A 17 -5.37 -14.21 -16.68
C ILE A 17 -5.38 -12.76 -16.15
N ILE A 18 -5.90 -11.79 -16.92
CA ILE A 18 -5.85 -10.35 -16.57
C ILE A 18 -7.10 -9.88 -15.78
N SER A 19 -7.99 -10.79 -15.40
CA SER A 19 -9.18 -10.42 -14.61
C SER A 19 -8.75 -9.90 -13.23
N LYS A 20 -8.72 -8.57 -13.06
CA LYS A 20 -8.49 -7.95 -11.75
C LYS A 20 -9.56 -8.46 -10.77
N PRO A 21 -9.20 -8.88 -9.54
CA PRO A 21 -10.20 -9.23 -8.54
C PRO A 21 -11.06 -7.99 -8.29
N THR A 22 -12.34 -8.08 -8.64
CA THR A 22 -13.31 -7.03 -8.37
C THR A 22 -13.67 -7.12 -6.90
N ILE A 23 -13.26 -6.13 -6.10
CA ILE A 23 -13.72 -6.03 -4.70
C ILE A 23 -15.22 -5.80 -4.76
N ASN A 24 -15.99 -6.86 -4.50
CA ASN A 24 -17.43 -6.74 -4.40
C ASN A 24 -17.76 -6.05 -3.07
N LYS A 25 -17.88 -4.73 -3.10
CA LYS A 25 -18.18 -3.89 -1.92
C LYS A 25 -19.43 -4.37 -1.15
N SER A 26 -20.40 -5.00 -1.83
CA SER A 26 -21.59 -5.56 -1.19
C SER A 26 -21.30 -6.79 -0.30
N ALA A 27 -20.19 -7.50 -0.53
CA ALA A 27 -19.76 -8.62 0.31
C ALA A 27 -19.28 -8.16 1.70
N CYS A 28 -18.89 -6.89 1.85
CA CYS A 28 -18.39 -6.33 3.11
C CYS A 28 -19.52 -5.77 4.00
N SER A 29 -20.70 -5.44 3.45
CA SER A 29 -21.78 -4.74 4.17
C SER A 29 -22.39 -5.52 5.34
N ASN A 30 -22.32 -6.85 5.36
CA ASN A 30 -22.89 -7.69 6.42
C ASN A 30 -21.91 -8.02 7.55
N ARG A 31 -20.72 -7.41 7.55
CA ARG A 31 -19.68 -7.66 8.56
C ARG A 31 -19.75 -6.60 9.67
N PRO A 32 -19.50 -6.97 10.93
CA PRO A 32 -19.41 -6.00 12.00
C PRO A 32 -18.26 -5.02 11.72
N MET A 33 -18.59 -3.75 11.50
CA MET A 33 -17.60 -2.69 11.41
C MET A 33 -17.27 -2.23 12.83
N CYS A 34 -15.98 -2.21 13.18
CA CYS A 34 -15.54 -1.60 14.42
C CYS A 34 -15.38 -0.09 14.22
N ASN A 35 -15.77 0.71 15.22
CA ASN A 35 -15.60 2.17 15.22
C ASN A 35 -14.18 2.60 15.65
N ALA A 36 -13.18 1.73 15.50
CA ALA A 36 -11.82 2.03 15.86
C ALA A 36 -11.20 2.96 14.82
N TYR A 37 -10.57 4.05 15.27
CA TYR A 37 -9.71 4.86 14.42
C TYR A 37 -8.34 4.20 14.31
N CYS A 38 -7.91 3.89 13.08
CA CYS A 38 -6.59 3.37 12.79
C CYS A 38 -5.82 4.41 11.98
N GLU A 39 -4.70 4.90 12.52
CA GLU A 39 -3.85 5.92 11.90
C GLU A 39 -3.37 5.52 10.49
N TYR A 40 -2.97 4.25 10.32
CA TYR A 40 -2.50 3.69 9.05
C TYR A 40 -3.54 2.81 8.35
N GLY A 41 -4.82 3.01 8.70
CA GLY A 41 -5.94 2.25 8.15
C GLY A 41 -6.14 0.85 8.73
N ASN A 42 -7.24 0.23 8.32
CA ASN A 42 -7.63 -1.11 8.74
C ASN A 42 -6.93 -2.19 7.90
N ARG A 43 -6.60 -3.32 8.53
CA ARG A 43 -6.17 -4.54 7.85
C ARG A 43 -7.31 -5.05 6.97
N LEU A 44 -6.98 -5.45 5.75
CA LEU A 44 -7.93 -6.04 4.82
C LEU A 44 -7.88 -7.57 4.86
N ASP A 45 -9.02 -8.22 4.67
CA ASP A 45 -9.06 -9.67 4.49
C ASP A 45 -8.74 -10.09 3.04
N THR A 46 -8.80 -11.40 2.75
CA THR A 46 -8.54 -11.96 1.41
C THR A 46 -9.51 -11.48 0.33
N GLN A 47 -10.64 -10.87 0.71
CA GLN A 47 -11.65 -10.33 -0.19
C GLN A 47 -11.54 -8.80 -0.32
N GLY A 48 -10.58 -8.17 0.38
CA GLY A 48 -10.39 -6.72 0.41
C GLY A 48 -11.34 -5.97 1.34
N CYS A 49 -12.05 -6.68 2.23
CA CYS A 49 -12.93 -6.05 3.22
C CYS A 49 -12.13 -5.57 4.43
N PRO A 50 -12.42 -4.38 4.98
CA PRO A 50 -11.79 -3.92 6.21
C PRO A 50 -12.17 -4.81 7.37
N THR A 51 -11.18 -5.18 8.18
CA THR A 51 -11.34 -5.90 9.43
C THR A 51 -11.26 -4.92 10.61
N CYS A 52 -11.47 -5.41 11.83
CA CYS A 52 -11.30 -4.63 13.05
C CYS A 52 -9.84 -4.49 13.53
N GLY A 53 -8.85 -4.97 12.76
CA GLY A 53 -7.44 -4.82 13.09
C GLY A 53 -6.82 -3.61 12.41
N CYS A 54 -5.94 -2.88 13.11
CA CYS A 54 -5.17 -1.78 12.51
C CYS A 54 -3.87 -2.26 11.87
N ASN A 55 -3.44 -1.58 10.81
CA ASN A 55 -2.09 -1.76 10.27
C ASN A 55 -1.04 -1.24 11.27
N SER A 56 0.13 -1.88 11.28
CA SER A 56 1.30 -1.37 12.01
C SER A 56 1.87 -0.13 11.30
N SER A 57 2.87 0.50 11.91
CA SER A 57 3.59 1.61 11.27
C SER A 57 4.04 1.26 9.85
N PRO A 58 3.90 2.18 8.88
CA PRO A 58 4.31 1.97 7.50
C PRO A 58 5.83 2.10 7.30
N CYS A 59 6.58 2.41 8.36
CA CYS A 59 8.03 2.50 8.33
C CYS A 59 8.68 1.16 8.70
N GLU A 60 9.94 0.99 8.28
CA GLU A 60 10.70 -0.22 8.55
C GLU A 60 10.88 -0.45 10.07
N ASN A 61 10.94 -1.71 10.49
CA ASN A 61 11.07 -2.10 11.91
C ASN A 61 9.98 -1.54 12.83
N GLU A 62 8.80 -1.23 12.29
CA GLU A 62 7.66 -0.66 13.05
C GLU A 62 7.99 0.66 13.76
N THR A 63 9.04 1.37 13.33
CA THR A 63 9.39 2.69 13.92
C THR A 63 8.27 3.69 13.63
N PRO A 64 7.91 4.59 14.56
CA PRO A 64 6.91 5.60 14.30
C PRO A 64 7.38 6.60 13.21
N PRO A 65 6.47 7.09 12.35
CA PRO A 65 6.76 8.19 11.44
C PRO A 65 7.05 9.49 12.20
N LEU A 66 7.63 10.47 11.50
CA LEU A 66 7.87 11.79 12.06
C LEU A 66 6.55 12.55 12.27
N GLU A 67 6.26 12.92 13.51
CA GLU A 67 5.06 13.67 13.87
C GLU A 67 5.08 15.08 13.26
N GLY A 68 3.93 15.55 12.76
CA GLY A 68 3.78 16.90 12.20
C GLY A 68 4.32 17.09 10.78
N TYR A 69 4.90 16.06 10.18
CA TYR A 69 5.37 16.06 8.79
C TYR A 69 4.58 15.06 7.96
N SER A 70 3.79 15.56 7.02
CA SER A 70 3.27 14.77 5.90
C SER A 70 4.13 14.99 4.66
N CYS A 71 4.03 14.11 3.68
CA CYS A 71 4.73 14.21 2.40
C CYS A 71 3.82 13.78 1.24
N GLY A 72 4.03 14.28 0.02
CA GLY A 72 3.24 13.90 -1.14
C GLY A 72 2.98 15.05 -2.11
N PRO A 73 2.13 14.85 -3.14
CA PRO A 73 1.91 15.82 -4.22
C PRO A 73 1.05 17.03 -3.80
N THR A 74 0.94 17.32 -2.51
CA THR A 74 0.17 18.47 -2.03
C THR A 74 1.03 19.74 -2.12
N THR A 75 0.39 20.86 -2.47
CA THR A 75 1.07 22.14 -2.73
C THR A 75 1.54 22.86 -1.47
N ASP A 76 1.29 22.30 -0.28
CA ASP A 76 1.49 22.95 1.03
C ASP A 76 2.37 22.11 1.98
N GLN A 77 3.22 21.25 1.42
CA GLN A 77 3.94 20.23 2.19
C GLN A 77 5.39 20.62 2.46
N SER A 78 5.80 20.61 3.74
CA SER A 78 7.20 20.56 4.13
C SER A 78 7.81 19.25 3.63
N ASP A 79 8.80 19.30 2.74
CA ASP A 79 9.57 18.11 2.39
C ASP A 79 10.14 17.46 3.66
N CYS A 80 10.18 16.12 3.69
CA CYS A 80 10.77 15.39 4.81
C CYS A 80 12.23 15.85 5.05
N PRO A 81 12.70 15.93 6.31
CA PRO A 81 14.10 16.21 6.59
C PRO A 81 15.05 15.20 5.91
N THR A 82 16.32 15.57 5.70
CA THR A 82 17.28 14.75 4.94
C THR A 82 17.56 13.36 5.53
N THR A 83 17.32 13.18 6.83
CA THR A 83 17.41 11.89 7.54
C THR A 83 16.15 11.04 7.43
N TYR A 84 15.10 11.54 6.78
CA TYR A 84 13.84 10.86 6.53
C TYR A 84 13.65 10.65 5.01
N TYR A 85 12.73 9.77 4.66
CA TYR A 85 12.24 9.57 3.29
C TYR A 85 10.71 9.60 3.29
N CYS A 86 10.11 9.99 2.17
CA CYS A 86 8.66 9.99 2.02
C CYS A 86 8.16 8.58 1.72
N ASN A 87 7.20 8.09 2.52
CA ASN A 87 6.39 6.93 2.14
C ASN A 87 5.12 7.43 1.45
N ASP A 88 5.13 7.46 0.12
CA ASP A 88 4.04 7.99 -0.70
C ASP A 88 2.70 7.27 -0.49
N ALA A 89 2.72 6.00 -0.07
CA ALA A 89 1.49 5.23 0.13
C ALA A 89 0.69 5.70 1.37
N TYR A 90 1.37 6.29 2.34
CA TYR A 90 0.78 6.75 3.60
C TYR A 90 0.93 8.26 3.82
N ALA A 91 1.63 8.96 2.93
CA ALA A 91 1.91 10.40 3.01
C ALA A 91 2.64 10.82 4.31
N VAL A 92 3.54 9.97 4.81
CA VAL A 92 4.30 10.19 6.06
C VAL A 92 5.81 10.12 5.84
N CYS A 93 6.57 10.80 6.71
CA CYS A 93 8.03 10.76 6.71
C CYS A 93 8.56 9.62 7.59
N CYS A 94 9.25 8.66 6.98
CA CYS A 94 9.88 7.53 7.66
C CYS A 94 11.40 7.74 7.85
N PRO A 95 12.00 7.27 8.96
CA PRO A 95 13.45 7.41 9.16
C PRO A 95 14.21 6.64 8.10
N ARG A 96 15.22 7.27 7.50
CA ARG A 96 16.15 6.58 6.62
C ARG A 96 17.05 5.70 7.48
N LYS A 97 17.24 4.43 7.09
CA LYS A 97 18.37 3.66 7.63
C LYS A 97 19.64 4.40 7.25
N VAL A 98 20.27 5.04 8.24
CA VAL A 98 21.66 5.44 8.09
C VAL A 98 22.38 4.10 7.96
N LEU A 99 22.83 3.77 6.74
CA LEU A 99 23.85 2.75 6.62
C LEU A 99 24.95 3.18 7.58
N GLU A 100 25.20 2.40 8.63
CA GLU A 100 26.38 2.54 9.45
C GLU A 100 27.60 2.19 8.57
N THR A 101 27.89 3.01 7.56
CA THR A 101 29.24 3.15 7.03
C THR A 101 30.01 4.01 8.02
N SER A 102 30.25 3.44 9.19
CA SER A 102 31.14 3.98 10.21
C SER A 102 31.83 2.80 10.87
N ASN A 103 32.87 2.35 10.16
CA ASN A 103 34.00 1.62 10.72
C ASN A 103 33.76 0.15 11.14
N LYS A 104 34.13 -0.76 10.24
CA LYS A 104 34.69 -2.05 10.64
C LYS A 104 36.08 -2.16 10.00
N ASN A 105 37.08 -1.67 10.75
CA ASN A 105 38.54 -1.92 10.68
C ASN A 105 39.14 -2.34 9.34
#